data_AF-A0AAI8ZKE8-F1
#
_entry.id   AF-A0AAI8ZKE8-F1
#
_cell.length_a   1.000
_cell.length_b   1.000
_cell.length_c   1.000
_cell.angle_alpha   90.00
_cell.angle_beta   90.00
_cell.angle_gamma   90.00
#
_symmetry.space_group_name_H-M   'P 1'
#
loop_
_entity.id
_entity.type
_entity.pdbx_description
1 polymer ?
#
loop_
_entity_poly.entity_id
_entity_poly.type
_entity_poly.pdbx_seq_one_letter_code
_entity_poly.pdbx_strand_id
1 'polypeptide(L)' 'MQHGSGDAEDIAVRAAESLAFADAALALAGGEVTDPVLLEITERAALEEITSEEAVAEIRRHVLGR' A
#
# COMPACT_ATOMS: atom_id res chain seq x y z
N MET A 1 30.65 3.36 0.62
CA MET A 1 29.30 3.57 0.07
C MET A 1 28.37 2.57 0.75
N GLN A 2 27.83 2.95 1.91
CA GLN A 2 26.83 2.19 2.66
C GLN A 2 25.52 2.99 2.54
N HIS A 3 24.78 2.84 1.44
CA HIS A 3 23.46 3.48 1.26
C HIS A 3 22.33 2.48 0.97
N GLY A 4 22.64 1.30 0.42
CA GLY A 4 21.59 0.35 0.01
C GLY A 4 20.76 -0.31 1.12
N SER A 5 21.21 -0.30 2.38
CA SER A 5 20.46 -0.91 3.50
C SER A 5 19.62 0.10 4.28
N GLY A 6 20.02 1.38 4.31
CA GLY A 6 19.29 2.43 5.02
C GLY A 6 18.05 2.86 4.25
N ASP A 7 18.16 2.97 2.93
CA ASP A 7 17.05 3.40 2.08
C ASP A 7 15.87 2.40 2.12
N ALA A 8 16.15 1.09 2.13
CA ALA A 8 15.11 0.06 2.18
C ALA A 8 14.40 0.01 3.55
N GLU A 9 15.13 0.19 4.64
CA GLU A 9 14.55 0.27 5.99
C GLU A 9 13.70 1.53 6.15
N ASP A 10 14.19 2.67 5.65
CA ASP A 10 13.46 3.93 5.64
C ASP A 10 12.16 3.83 4.82
N ILE A 11 12.19 3.16 3.66
CA ILE A 11 11.00 2.88 2.85
C ILE A 11 10.02 2.01 3.63
N ALA A 12 10.48 0.92 4.25
CA ALA A 12 9.62 0.02 5.02
C ALA A 12 8.95 0.74 6.21
N VAL A 13 9.67 1.64 6.89
CA VAL A 13 9.11 2.45 7.98
C VAL A 13 8.02 3.38 7.45
N ARG A 14 8.28 4.12 6.36
CA ARG A 14 7.28 5.01 5.75
C ARG A 14 6.07 4.25 5.21
N ALA A 15 6.30 3.07 4.64
CA ALA A 15 5.25 2.18 4.14
C ALA A 15 4.31 1.78 5.29
N ALA A 16 4.88 1.33 6.41
CA ALA A 16 4.11 0.95 7.60
C ALA A 16 3.30 2.13 8.16
N GLU A 17 3.89 3.33 8.24
CA GLU A 17 3.19 4.54 8.67
C GLU A 17 2.03 4.91 7.74
N SER A 18 2.25 4.84 6.42
CA SER A 18 1.25 5.16 5.41
C SER A 18 0.06 4.19 5.46
N LEU A 19 0.33 2.88 5.56
CA LEU A 19 -0.70 1.85 5.68
C LEU A 19 -1.49 2.00 6.99
N ALA A 20 -0.80 2.21 8.12
CA ALA A 20 -1.47 2.43 9.41
C ALA A 20 -2.37 3.67 9.40
N PHE A 21 -1.94 4.74 8.72
CA PHE A 21 -2.77 5.93 8.52
C PHE A 21 -4.03 5.62 7.68
N ALA A 22 -3.87 4.90 6.57
CA ALA A 22 -4.99 4.51 5.72
C ALA A 22 -6.01 3.64 6.47
N ASP A 23 -5.53 2.64 7.22
CA ASP A 23 -6.38 1.77 8.05
C ASP A 23 -7.13 2.57 9.12
N ALA A 24 -6.44 3.50 9.80
CA ALA A 24 -7.09 4.37 10.78
C ALA A 24 -8.15 5.28 10.15
N ALA A 25 -7.90 5.82 8.95
CA ALA A 25 -8.85 6.65 8.23
C ALA A 25 -10.09 5.86 7.80
N LEU A 26 -9.90 4.63 7.32
CA LEU A 26 -10.98 3.70 6.99
C LEU A 26 -11.80 3.35 8.23
N ALA A 27 -11.13 2.97 9.33
CA ALA A 27 -11.79 2.62 10.58
C ALA A 27 -12.61 3.79 11.15
N LEU A 28 -12.09 5.02 11.07
CA LEU A 28 -12.82 6.23 11.45
C LEU A 28 -14.09 6.44 10.62
N ALA A 29 -14.07 6.04 9.34
CA ALA A 29 -15.23 6.05 8.45
C ALA A 29 -16.15 4.83 8.63
N GLY A 30 -15.83 3.90 9.54
CA GLY A 30 -16.56 2.64 9.75
C GLY A 30 -16.31 1.59 8.67
N GLY A 31 -15.22 1.73 7.92
CA GLY A 31 -14.79 0.80 6.89
C GLY A 31 -13.52 0.02 7.29
N GLU A 32 -13.34 -1.12 6.63
CA GLU A 32 -12.15 -1.96 6.73
C GLU A 32 -11.92 -2.60 5.35
N VAL A 33 -10.67 -2.73 4.93
CA VAL A 33 -10.30 -3.48 3.73
C VAL A 33 -9.86 -4.87 4.14
N THR A 34 -10.64 -5.89 3.80
CA THR A 34 -10.35 -7.29 4.15
C THR A 34 -9.97 -8.16 2.95
N ASP A 35 -10.04 -7.61 1.74
CA ASP A 35 -9.69 -8.36 0.53
C ASP A 35 -8.16 -8.51 0.46
N PRO A 36 -7.63 -9.75 0.50
CA PRO A 36 -6.19 -9.98 0.55
C PRO A 36 -5.45 -9.45 -0.68
N VAL A 37 -6.10 -9.41 -1.85
CA VAL A 37 -5.49 -8.88 -3.08
C VAL A 37 -5.37 -7.36 -3.00
N LEU A 38 -6.39 -6.68 -2.45
CA LEU A 38 -6.32 -5.24 -2.24
C LEU A 38 -5.22 -4.88 -1.24
N LEU A 39 -5.10 -5.66 -0.15
CA LEU A 39 -4.05 -5.47 0.86
C LEU A 39 -2.65 -5.62 0.24
N GLU A 40 -2.42 -6.65 -0.56
CA GLU A 40 -1.14 -6.88 -1.26
C GLU A 40 -0.81 -5.72 -2.23
N ILE A 41 -1.78 -5.23 -3.00
CA ILE A 41 -1.55 -4.10 -3.91
C ILE A 41 -1.19 -2.83 -3.15
N THR A 42 -1.87 -2.55 -2.03
CA THR A 42 -1.57 -1.38 -1.20
C THR A 42 -0.21 -1.48 -0.52
N GLU A 43 0.22 -2.68 -0.11
CA GLU A 43 1.55 -2.91 0.45
C GLU A 43 2.65 -2.67 -0.58
N ARG A 44 2.51 -3.22 -1.80
CA ARG A 44 3.44 -2.99 -2.91
C ARG A 44 3.54 -1.51 -3.29
N ALA A 45 2.42 -0.79 -3.27
CA ALA A 45 2.42 0.65 -3.51
C ALA A 45 3.12 1.43 -2.39
N ALA A 46 2.90 1.04 -1.13
CA ALA A 46 3.53 1.68 0.02
C ALA A 46 5.05 1.43 0.07
N LEU A 47 5.51 0.28 -0.42
CA LEU A 47 6.92 -0.08 -0.59
C LEU A 47 7.57 0.51 -1.85
N GLU A 48 6.85 1.36 -2.58
CA GLU A 48 7.30 1.99 -3.84
C GLU A 48 7.68 0.97 -4.94
N GLU A 49 7.18 -0.26 -4.86
CA GLU A 49 7.40 -1.31 -5.87
C GLU A 49 6.54 -1.07 -7.12
N ILE A 50 5.41 -0.40 -6.94
CA ILE A 50 4.52 0.07 -8.01
C ILE A 50 4.12 1.52 -7.74
N THR A 51 3.77 2.23 -8.81
CA THR A 51 3.20 3.57 -8.70
C THR A 51 1.76 3.52 -8.18
N SER A 52 1.30 4.63 -7.60
CA SER A 52 -0.10 4.79 -7.19
C SER A 52 -1.07 4.61 -8.36
N GLU A 53 -0.72 5.06 -9.56
CA GLU A 53 -1.54 4.87 -10.76
C GLU A 53 -1.67 3.39 -11.14
N GLU A 54 -0.58 2.63 -11.06
CA GLU A 54 -0.58 1.18 -11.31
C GLU A 54 -1.41 0.45 -10.25
N ALA A 55 -1.26 0.81 -8.97
CA ALA A 55 -2.05 0.25 -7.88
C ALA A 55 -3.56 0.48 -8.10
N VAL A 56 -3.97 1.71 -8.44
CA VAL A 56 -5.38 2.02 -8.75
C VAL A 56 -5.87 1.23 -9.96
N ALA A 57 -5.04 1.05 -10.99
CA ALA A 57 -5.39 0.25 -12.15
C ALA A 57 -5.57 -1.24 -11.78
N GLU A 58 -4.67 -1.82 -10.99
CA GLU A 58 -4.76 -3.19 -10.49
C GLU A 58 -6.01 -3.40 -9.62
N ILE A 59 -6.26 -2.52 -8.66
CA ILE A 59 -7.46 -2.56 -7.80
C ILE A 59 -8.74 -2.50 -8.64
N ARG A 60 -8.80 -1.62 -9.64
CA ARG A 60 -9.96 -1.52 -10.54
C ARG A 60 -10.16 -2.81 -11.34
N ARG A 61 -9.09 -3.41 -11.87
CA ARG A 61 -9.19 -4.68 -12.59
C ARG A 61 -9.71 -5.80 -11.70
N HIS A 62 -9.21 -5.87 -10.46
CA HIS A 62 -9.63 -6.87 -9.47
C HIS A 62 -11.10 -6.71 -9.06
N VAL A 63 -11.50 -5.49 -8.65
CA VAL A 63 -12.85 -5.23 -8.14
C VAL A 63 -13.92 -5.26 -9.23
N LEU A 64 -13.60 -4.76 -10.43
CA LEU A 64 -14.56 -4.63 -11.53
C LEU A 64 -14.51 -5.81 -12.51
N GLY A 65 -13.52 -6.70 -12.39
CA GLY A 65 -13.35 -7.88 -13.24
C GLY A 65 -13.04 -7.57 -14.71
N ARG A 66 -12.42 -6.41 -15.03
CA ARG A 66 -12.14 -5.97 -16.40
C ARG A 66 -10.77 -5.31 -16.53
#